data_AF-A0A3A8ICL7-F1
#
_entry.id   AF-A0A3A8ICL7-F1
#
_cell.length_a   1.000
_cell.length_b   1.000
_cell.length_c   1.000
_cell.angle_alpha   90.00
_cell.angle_beta   90.00
_cell.angle_gamma   90.00
#
_symmetry.space_group_name_H-M   'P 1'
#
loop_
_entity.id
_entity.type
_entity.pdbx_description
1 polymer ?
#
loop_
_entity_poly.entity_id
_entity_poly.type
_entity_poly.pdbx_seq_one_letter_code
_entity_poly.pdbx_strand_id
1 'polypeptide(L)'
;MDQDTGWSEYASGSTLGGEGSQGGIVVRDEGYRGNLRLTYEADEARSFHSITCGIAGWLRHPRFFDNADAAARAFEDMKPALEELGAKLTEGGPRSTAEGQAVGHLLAAFVVRFS
;
A
#
# COMPACT_ATOMS: atom_id res chain seq x y z
N MET A 1 -17.60 16.18 -8.74
CA MET A 1 -18.17 14.86 -9.03
C MET A 1 -17.14 13.88 -8.52
N ASP A 2 -17.23 13.55 -7.23
CA ASP A 2 -16.29 12.61 -6.60
C ASP A 2 -16.50 11.25 -7.25
N GLN A 3 -15.48 10.80 -7.96
CA GLN A 3 -15.44 9.41 -8.39
C GLN A 3 -15.31 8.59 -7.10
N ASP A 4 -16.27 7.71 -6.85
CA ASP A 4 -16.10 6.65 -5.87
C ASP A 4 -14.95 5.78 -6.36
N THR A 5 -13.73 6.07 -5.88
CA THR A 5 -12.51 5.37 -6.27
C THR A 5 -12.48 3.95 -5.71
N GLY A 6 -13.46 3.55 -4.89
CA GLY A 6 -13.50 2.26 -4.19
C GLY A 6 -12.49 2.14 -3.05
N TRP A 7 -11.58 3.12 -2.88
CA TRP A 7 -10.72 3.25 -1.72
C TRP A 7 -11.48 3.93 -0.59
N SER A 8 -11.35 3.39 0.61
CA SER A 8 -12.01 3.91 1.81
C SER A 8 -11.13 3.71 3.02
N GLU A 9 -11.43 4.40 4.13
CA GLU A 9 -10.67 4.27 5.37
C GLU A 9 -10.58 2.80 5.80
N TYR A 10 -9.36 2.33 6.01
CA TYR A 10 -9.15 0.98 6.48
C TYR A 10 -9.69 0.83 7.90
N ALA A 11 -10.40 -0.28 8.14
CA ALA A 11 -11.01 -0.60 9.44
C ALA A 11 -11.80 0.57 10.05
N SER A 12 -12.54 1.31 9.21
CA SER A 12 -13.35 2.47 9.62
C SER A 12 -12.55 3.54 10.38
N GLY A 13 -11.30 3.75 9.97
CA GLY A 13 -10.41 4.76 10.54
C GLY A 13 -9.81 4.40 11.91
N SER A 14 -10.07 3.20 12.43
CA SER A 14 -9.61 2.78 13.77
C SER A 14 -8.09 2.71 13.92
N THR A 15 -7.34 2.72 12.82
CA THR A 15 -5.87 2.71 12.80
C THR A 15 -5.27 4.12 12.83
N LEU A 16 -6.04 5.16 12.50
CA LEU A 16 -5.55 6.53 12.40
C LEU A 16 -5.12 7.07 13.76
N GLY A 17 -3.98 7.76 13.80
CA GLY A 17 -3.37 8.26 15.03
C GLY A 17 -2.65 7.20 15.87
N GLY A 18 -2.74 5.92 15.50
CA GLY A 18 -1.99 4.83 16.12
C GLY A 18 -0.55 4.71 15.58
N GLU A 19 0.27 3.94 16.28
CA GLU A 19 1.61 3.57 15.80
C GLU A 19 1.49 2.59 14.62
N GLY A 20 2.19 2.91 13.53
CA GLY A 20 2.25 2.08 12.34
C GLY A 20 3.42 1.10 12.35
N SER A 21 3.49 0.28 11.30
CA SER A 21 4.47 -0.81 11.19
C SER A 21 5.91 -0.36 10.94
N GLN A 22 6.11 0.87 10.47
CA GLN A 22 7.42 1.46 10.26
C GLN A 22 7.81 2.39 11.42
N GLY A 23 7.00 2.42 12.48
CA GLY A 23 7.25 3.16 13.71
C GLY A 23 6.89 4.65 13.63
N GLY A 24 6.12 5.08 12.62
CA GLY A 24 5.52 6.42 12.59
C GLY A 24 4.08 6.41 13.10
N ILE A 25 3.42 7.58 13.10
CA ILE A 25 1.98 7.67 13.37
C ILE A 25 1.23 7.51 12.05
N VAL A 26 0.21 6.65 12.05
CA VAL A 26 -0.65 6.46 10.87
C VAL A 26 -1.47 7.73 10.65
N VAL A 27 -1.14 8.47 9.59
CA VAL A 27 -1.83 9.72 9.22
C VAL A 27 -2.85 9.51 8.11
N ARG A 28 -2.72 8.42 7.35
CA ARG A 28 -3.70 7.98 6.35
C ARG A 28 -3.62 6.48 6.16
N ASP A 29 -4.77 5.82 6.09
CA ASP A 29 -4.84 4.37 5.91
C ASP A 29 -6.08 4.02 5.11
N GLU A 30 -5.87 3.51 3.90
CA GLU A 30 -6.96 3.22 2.97
C GLU A 30 -6.89 1.76 2.51
N GLY A 31 -8.06 1.14 2.40
CA GLY A 31 -8.25 -0.20 1.85
C GLY A 31 -9.08 -0.18 0.58
N TYR A 32 -8.87 -1.18 -0.27
CA TYR A 32 -9.65 -1.40 -1.49
C TYR A 32 -10.02 -2.88 -1.63
N ARG A 33 -11.32 -3.15 -1.84
CA ARG A 33 -11.92 -4.49 -2.01
C ARG A 33 -11.50 -5.54 -0.97
N GLY A 34 -11.10 -5.11 0.22
CA GLY A 34 -10.74 -5.98 1.35
C GLY A 34 -9.36 -6.63 1.27
N ASN A 35 -8.66 -6.57 0.13
CA ASN A 35 -7.38 -7.25 -0.08
C ASN A 35 -6.20 -6.31 -0.35
N LEU A 36 -6.44 -5.06 -0.75
CA LEU A 36 -5.40 -4.04 -0.91
C LEU A 36 -5.41 -3.05 0.24
N ARG A 37 -4.24 -2.57 0.64
CA ARG A 37 -4.08 -1.53 1.68
C ARG A 37 -2.92 -0.61 1.36
N LEU A 38 -3.10 0.67 1.62
CA LEU A 38 -2.05 1.68 1.62
C LEU A 38 -2.07 2.40 2.97
N THR A 39 -0.94 2.39 3.66
CA THR A 39 -0.77 3.05 4.95
C THR A 39 0.33 4.09 4.83
N TYR A 40 0.00 5.35 5.11
CA TYR A 40 0.96 6.44 5.24
C TYR A 40 1.21 6.70 6.73
N GLU A 41 2.46 6.53 7.13
CA GLU A 41 2.96 6.85 8.46
C GLU A 41 3.84 8.10 8.40
N ALA A 42 3.71 8.99 9.37
CA ALA A 42 4.54 10.18 9.50
C ALA A 42 4.99 10.40 10.95
N ASP A 43 6.15 11.03 11.11
CA ASP A 43 6.61 11.59 12.38
C ASP A 43 7.38 12.89 12.10
N GLU A 44 6.75 14.01 12.43
CA GLU A 44 7.31 15.35 12.20
C GLU A 44 8.58 15.61 13.02
N ALA A 45 8.70 15.02 14.21
CA ALA A 45 9.88 15.22 15.06
C ALA A 45 11.14 14.56 14.46
N ARG A 46 10.95 13.54 13.61
CA ARG A 46 12.03 12.81 12.93
C ARG A 46 12.12 13.12 11.43
N SER A 47 11.29 14.03 10.91
CA SER A 47 11.11 14.24 9.46
C SER A 47 10.91 12.92 8.71
N PHE A 48 10.12 12.02 9.29
CA PHE A 48 9.93 10.67 8.79
C PHE A 48 8.60 10.56 8.06
N HIS A 49 8.64 10.00 6.86
CA HIS A 49 7.45 9.70 6.06
C HIS A 49 7.63 8.33 5.41
N SER A 50 6.64 7.45 5.57
CA SER A 50 6.67 6.14 4.91
C SER A 50 5.30 5.75 4.38
N ILE A 51 5.29 5.08 3.23
CA ILE A 51 4.10 4.46 2.66
C ILE A 51 4.34 2.97 2.60
N THR A 52 3.49 2.21 3.28
CA THR A 52 3.46 0.75 3.14
C THR A 52 2.28 0.38 2.25
N CYS A 53 2.56 -0.25 1.12
CA CYS A 53 1.53 -0.90 0.32
C CYS A 53 1.45 -2.39 0.62
N GLY A 54 0.23 -2.93 0.57
CA GLY A 54 -0.05 -4.31 0.89
C GLY A 54 -1.06 -4.92 -0.08
N ILE A 55 -0.78 -6.16 -0.47
CA ILE A 55 -1.72 -7.07 -1.12
C ILE A 55 -1.77 -8.33 -0.25
N ALA A 56 -2.93 -8.61 0.34
CA ALA A 56 -3.10 -9.73 1.27
C ALA A 56 -2.62 -11.06 0.65
N GLY A 57 -1.66 -11.71 1.33
CA GLY A 57 -1.06 -12.98 0.89
C GLY A 57 0.04 -12.87 -0.17
N TRP A 58 0.35 -11.67 -0.68
CA TRP A 58 1.30 -11.50 -1.78
C TRP A 58 2.45 -10.54 -1.50
N LEU A 59 2.15 -9.33 -1.02
CA LEU A 59 3.12 -8.25 -0.98
C LEU A 59 2.90 -7.38 0.25
N ARG A 60 4.01 -7.00 0.87
CA ARG A 60 4.10 -5.86 1.78
C ARG A 60 5.38 -5.11 1.42
N HIS A 61 5.25 -3.88 0.96
CA HIS A 61 6.39 -3.09 0.47
C HIS A 61 6.34 -1.68 1.07
N PRO A 62 7.23 -1.37 2.02
CA PRO A 62 7.40 -0.01 2.53
C PRO A 62 8.31 0.81 1.61
N ARG A 63 8.00 2.10 1.48
CA ARG A 63 8.83 3.12 0.83
C ARG A 63 8.94 4.34 1.75
N PHE A 64 10.11 4.97 1.77
CA PHE A 64 10.41 6.11 2.63
C PHE A 64 10.59 7.38 1.81
N PHE A 65 10.24 8.52 2.40
CA PHE A 65 10.26 9.82 1.74
C PHE A 65 10.84 10.88 2.65
N ASP A 66 11.49 11.87 2.06
CA ASP A 66 12.10 12.99 2.78
C ASP A 66 11.07 14.05 3.24
N ASN A 67 9.87 14.04 2.66
CA ASN A 67 8.84 15.02 2.95
C ASN A 67 7.41 14.52 2.67
N ALA A 68 6.45 15.22 3.27
CA ALA A 68 5.03 14.91 3.19
C ALA A 68 4.46 15.02 1.77
N ASP A 69 4.89 16.00 0.97
CA ASP A 69 4.36 16.22 -0.38
C ASP A 69 4.72 15.06 -1.32
N ALA A 70 5.97 14.59 -1.26
CA ALA A 70 6.45 13.43 -2.02
C ALA A 70 5.73 12.15 -1.60
N ALA A 71 5.50 11.96 -0.30
CA ALA A 71 4.70 10.85 0.21
C ALA A 71 3.25 10.93 -0.30
N ALA A 72 2.57 12.05 -0.10
CA ALA A 72 1.18 12.23 -0.52
C ALA A 72 1.00 11.98 -2.03
N ARG A 73 1.95 12.45 -2.86
CA ARG A 73 1.93 12.18 -4.29
C ARG A 73 2.09 10.69 -4.60
N ALA A 74 3.07 10.04 -3.99
CA ALA A 74 3.29 8.62 -4.19
C ALA A 74 2.12 7.76 -3.72
N PHE A 75 1.41 8.17 -2.65
CA PHE A 75 0.21 7.49 -2.17
C PHE A 75 -0.86 7.41 -3.27
N GLU A 76 -1.14 8.53 -3.95
CA GLU A 76 -2.11 8.54 -5.05
C GLU A 76 -1.59 7.79 -6.29
N ASP A 77 -0.31 7.95 -6.64
CA ASP A 77 0.27 7.27 -7.81
C ASP A 77 0.32 5.74 -7.64
N MET A 78 0.39 5.24 -6.39
CA MET A 78 0.41 3.80 -6.08
C MET A 78 -0.96 3.13 -6.19
N LYS A 79 -2.07 3.84 -5.93
CA LYS A 79 -3.43 3.28 -5.95
C LYS A 79 -3.77 2.55 -7.26
N PRO A 80 -3.72 3.20 -8.45
CA PRO A 80 -4.07 2.53 -9.69
C PRO A 80 -3.11 1.39 -10.03
N ALA A 81 -1.84 1.48 -9.62
CA ALA A 81 -0.87 0.40 -9.83
C ALA A 81 -1.14 -0.82 -8.94
N LEU A 82 -1.58 -0.60 -7.70
CA LEU A 82 -2.01 -1.67 -6.80
C LEU A 82 -3.30 -2.33 -7.28
N GLU A 83 -4.25 -1.55 -7.78
CA GLU A 83 -5.46 -2.08 -8.39
C GLU A 83 -5.15 -2.97 -9.59
N GLU A 84 -4.28 -2.51 -10.50
CA GLU A 84 -3.87 -3.27 -11.68
C GLU A 84 -3.14 -4.57 -11.30
N LEU A 85 -2.24 -4.50 -10.32
CA LEU A 85 -1.53 -5.68 -9.83
C LEU A 85 -2.47 -6.64 -9.11
N GLY A 86 -3.31 -6.13 -8.20
CA GLY A 86 -4.27 -6.91 -7.42
C GLY A 86 -5.28 -7.66 -8.30
N ALA A 87 -5.69 -7.08 -9.42
CA ALA A 87 -6.59 -7.73 -10.39
C ALA A 87 -5.97 -8.96 -11.08
N LYS A 88 -4.64 -9.12 -11.04
CA LYS A 88 -3.90 -10.24 -11.65
C LYS A 88 -3.54 -11.34 -10.65
N LEU A 89 -3.85 -11.15 -9.37
CA LEU A 89 -3.43 -12.03 -8.28
C LEU A 89 -4.63 -12.75 -7.66
N THR A 90 -4.46 -14.03 -7.30
CA THR A 90 -5.48 -14.77 -6.54
C THR A 90 -5.61 -14.20 -5.14
N GLU A 91 -6.83 -14.01 -4.64
CA GLU A 91 -7.04 -13.54 -3.26
C GLU A 91 -6.43 -14.48 -2.22
N GLY A 92 -5.75 -13.92 -1.21
CA GLY A 92 -5.16 -14.69 -0.10
C GLY A 92 -3.79 -15.30 -0.38
N GLY A 93 -3.23 -15.16 -1.59
CA GLY A 93 -1.89 -15.62 -1.95
C GLY A 93 -1.89 -16.70 -3.04
N PRO A 94 -0.69 -17.24 -3.40
CA PRO A 94 -0.57 -18.30 -4.39
C PRO A 94 -1.19 -19.60 -3.88
N ARG A 95 -1.96 -20.30 -4.72
CA ARG A 95 -2.49 -21.65 -4.41
C ARG A 95 -1.47 -22.75 -4.65
N SER A 96 -0.36 -22.44 -5.33
CA SER A 96 0.74 -23.35 -5.59
C SER A 96 2.05 -22.59 -5.84
N THR A 97 3.18 -23.28 -5.72
CA THR A 97 4.50 -22.71 -6.05
C THR A 97 4.58 -22.22 -7.50
N ALA A 98 3.98 -22.96 -8.45
CA ALA A 98 3.99 -22.60 -9.87
C ALA A 98 3.24 -21.28 -10.13
N GLU A 99 2.11 -21.06 -9.45
CA GLU A 99 1.37 -19.80 -9.54
C GLU A 99 2.20 -18.64 -8.98
N GLY A 100 2.84 -18.84 -7.81
CA GLY A 100 3.71 -17.83 -7.22
C GLY A 100 4.87 -17.43 -8.16
N GLN A 101 5.49 -18.41 -8.80
CA GLN A 101 6.54 -18.17 -9.80
C GLN A 101 6.03 -17.43 -11.03
N ALA A 102 4.84 -17.77 -11.52
CA ALA A 102 4.26 -17.14 -12.70
C ALA A 102 4.02 -15.63 -12.52
N VAL A 103 3.65 -15.19 -11.32
CA VAL A 103 3.37 -13.77 -11.02
C VAL A 103 4.55 -13.03 -10.40
N GLY A 104 5.64 -13.72 -10.06
CA GLY A 104 6.80 -13.11 -9.39
C GLY A 104 7.40 -11.93 -10.16
N HIS A 105 7.40 -11.98 -11.49
CA HIS A 105 7.88 -10.87 -12.33
C HIS A 105 7.00 -9.61 -12.22
N LEU A 106 5.68 -9.76 -12.01
CA LEU A 106 4.75 -8.65 -11.82
C LEU A 106 4.98 -7.97 -10.46
N LEU A 107 5.16 -8.78 -9.40
CA LEU A 107 5.49 -8.29 -8.07
C LEU A 107 6.83 -7.54 -8.08
N ALA A 108 7.85 -8.12 -8.72
CA ALA A 108 9.16 -7.51 -8.86
C ALA A 108 9.10 -6.19 -9.65
N ALA A 109 8.36 -6.14 -10.76
CA ALA A 109 8.19 -4.93 -11.55
C ALA A 109 7.50 -3.81 -10.75
N PHE A 110 6.51 -4.16 -9.93
CA PHE A 110 5.85 -3.20 -9.04
C PHE A 110 6.83 -2.65 -7.99
N VAL A 111 7.60 -3.51 -7.33
CA VAL A 111 8.62 -3.10 -6.35
C VAL A 111 9.64 -2.17 -7.00
N VAL A 112 10.17 -2.51 -8.18
CA VAL A 112 11.13 -1.66 -8.91
C VAL A 112 10.54 -0.29 -9.25
N ARG A 113 9.27 -0.24 -9.67
CA ARG A 113 8.58 1.02 -9.99
C ARG A 113 8.43 1.93 -8.76
N PHE A 114 8.30 1.34 -7.57
CA PHE A 114 8.00 2.04 -6.32
C PHE A 114 9.06 1.83 -5.24
N SER A 115 10.33 1.74 -5.64
CA SER A 115 11.47 1.77 -4.72
C SER A 115 11.96 3.18 -4.44
#